data_AF-A0A2T6DCD6-F1
#
_entry.id   AF-A0A2T6DCD6-F1
#
_cell.length_a   1.000
_cell.length_b   1.000
_cell.length_c   1.000
_cell.angle_alpha   90.00
_cell.angle_beta   90.00
_cell.angle_gamma   90.00
#
_symmetry.space_group_name_H-M   'P 1'
#
loop_
_entity.id
_entity.type
_entity.pdbx_description
1 polymer ?
#
loop_
_entity_poly.entity_id
_entity_poly.type
_entity_poly.pdbx_seq_one_letter_code
_entity_poly.pdbx_strand_id
1 'polypeptide(L)'
;MMKPRLVLLAVCLLLVPASAPAALERSLDHVWTARAGLGDEAWAEVLRIENQRRTGRYPRILHALVFEFEGLLWFYTPTEGTQSLSLYVDRLDQERADLRPLLQAIERGFTRWEVLPQGPAPARATPLEQLPNGCFVACVSEWRRLRRERVAVAAALLLSFYEDAGAGSGGHTVLAYEVAGELQVYDPADGKTARRFSPRLLADPLALARAVGGDRVQRFRTLTLVTSGAPVLLAQAKQPERGKSAEVLGG
;
A
#
# COMPACT_ATOMS: atom_id res chain seq x y z
N MET A 1 -18.65 -47.97 -56.59
CA MET A 1 -19.22 -47.63 -55.27
C MET A 1 -18.19 -46.82 -54.48
N MET A 2 -18.32 -45.49 -54.49
CA MET A 2 -17.41 -44.56 -53.80
C MET A 2 -17.93 -44.29 -52.39
N LYS A 3 -17.07 -44.48 -51.37
CA LYS A 3 -17.39 -44.14 -49.96
C LYS A 3 -17.20 -42.63 -49.76
N PRO A 4 -18.17 -41.89 -49.19
CA PRO A 4 -17.98 -40.49 -48.86
C PRO A 4 -17.04 -40.36 -47.66
N ARG A 5 -16.01 -39.52 -47.78
CA ARG A 5 -15.16 -39.13 -46.66
C ARG A 5 -15.89 -38.01 -45.89
N LEU A 6 -16.36 -38.33 -44.69
CA LEU A 6 -16.88 -37.37 -43.74
C LEU A 6 -15.72 -36.47 -43.27
N VAL A 7 -15.69 -35.22 -43.73
CA VAL A 7 -14.78 -34.20 -43.18
C VAL A 7 -15.44 -33.68 -41.90
N LEU A 8 -14.96 -34.14 -40.75
CA LEU A 8 -15.40 -33.64 -39.45
C LEU A 8 -14.77 -32.25 -39.24
N LEU A 9 -15.55 -31.21 -39.50
CA LEU A 9 -15.17 -29.82 -39.21
C LEU A 9 -15.22 -29.62 -37.69
N ALA A 10 -14.09 -29.82 -37.01
CA ALA A 10 -13.95 -29.51 -35.60
C ALA A 10 -13.97 -27.98 -35.41
N VAL A 11 -15.15 -27.44 -35.15
CA VAL A 11 -15.32 -26.06 -34.68
C VAL A 11 -14.80 -26.01 -33.25
N CYS A 12 -13.49 -25.78 -33.08
CA CYS A 12 -12.94 -25.32 -31.82
C CYS A 12 -13.47 -23.92 -31.54
N LEU A 13 -14.65 -23.84 -30.89
CA LEU A 13 -15.08 -22.62 -30.21
C LEU A 13 -14.00 -22.28 -29.19
N LEU A 14 -13.15 -21.32 -29.55
CA LEU A 14 -12.23 -20.64 -28.63
C LEU A 14 -13.10 -19.96 -27.57
N LEU A 15 -13.35 -20.66 -26.47
CA LEU A 15 -13.82 -20.09 -25.21
C LEU A 15 -12.74 -19.15 -24.70
N VAL A 16 -12.72 -17.92 -25.23
CA VAL A 16 -11.96 -16.83 -24.64
C VAL A 16 -12.57 -16.59 -23.25
N PRO A 17 -11.83 -16.76 -22.15
CA PRO A 17 -12.39 -16.58 -20.82
C PRO A 17 -12.77 -15.10 -20.63
N ALA A 18 -14.07 -14.84 -20.49
CA ALA A 18 -14.63 -13.51 -20.24
C ALA A 18 -14.24 -12.90 -18.86
N SER A 19 -13.30 -13.50 -18.13
CA SER A 19 -12.92 -13.12 -16.77
C SER A 19 -11.84 -12.03 -16.68
N ALA A 20 -11.09 -11.79 -17.75
CA ALA A 20 -10.06 -10.74 -17.80
C ALA A 20 -10.61 -9.29 -17.67
N PRO A 21 -11.67 -8.88 -18.39
CA PRO A 21 -12.19 -7.51 -18.28
C PRO A 21 -12.74 -7.21 -16.87
N ALA A 22 -13.47 -8.14 -16.26
CA ALA A 22 -14.06 -7.94 -14.94
C ALA A 22 -13.01 -7.79 -13.82
N ALA A 23 -11.86 -8.46 -13.92
CA ALA A 23 -10.77 -8.31 -12.95
C ALA A 23 -10.10 -6.93 -13.04
N LEU A 24 -9.95 -6.42 -14.27
CA LEU A 24 -9.35 -5.10 -14.52
C LEU A 24 -10.28 -3.96 -14.07
N GLU A 25 -11.58 -4.08 -14.33
CA GLU A 25 -12.61 -3.14 -13.85
C GLU A 25 -12.64 -3.09 -12.32
N ARG A 26 -12.67 -4.24 -11.64
CA ARG A 26 -12.58 -4.28 -10.17
C ARG A 26 -11.32 -3.62 -9.63
N SER A 27 -10.19 -3.79 -10.31
CA SER A 27 -8.95 -3.11 -9.92
C SER A 27 -9.06 -1.59 -10.03
N LEU A 28 -9.81 -1.08 -11.01
CA LEU A 28 -10.03 0.36 -11.17
C LEU A 28 -10.93 0.89 -10.05
N ASP A 29 -12.02 0.19 -9.73
CA ASP A 29 -12.94 0.56 -8.64
C ASP A 29 -12.19 0.67 -7.30
N HIS A 30 -11.32 -0.28 -6.98
CA HIS A 30 -10.50 -0.23 -5.77
C HIS A 30 -9.57 0.99 -5.71
N VAL A 31 -8.99 1.37 -6.84
CA VAL A 31 -8.09 2.53 -6.95
C VAL A 31 -8.86 3.85 -6.82
N TRP A 32 -10.06 3.94 -7.39
CA TRP A 32 -10.93 5.11 -7.19
C TRP A 32 -11.43 5.23 -5.76
N THR A 33 -11.83 4.14 -5.13
CA THR A 33 -12.17 4.13 -3.70
C THR A 33 -10.98 4.62 -2.85
N ALA A 34 -9.77 4.13 -3.12
CA ALA A 34 -8.56 4.58 -2.44
C ALA A 34 -8.34 6.09 -2.62
N ARG A 35 -8.48 6.60 -3.86
CA ARG A 35 -8.38 8.03 -4.18
C ARG A 35 -9.41 8.88 -3.43
N ALA A 36 -10.65 8.39 -3.32
CA ALA A 36 -11.73 9.08 -2.61
C ALA A 36 -11.46 9.12 -1.10
N GLY A 37 -10.92 8.03 -0.53
CA GLY A 37 -10.54 7.96 0.89
C GLY A 37 -9.48 8.99 1.29
N LEU A 38 -8.57 9.35 0.39
CA LEU A 38 -7.57 10.39 0.65
C LEU A 38 -8.17 11.81 0.75
N GLY A 39 -9.37 12.03 0.20
CA GLY A 39 -10.02 13.32 0.08
C GLY A 39 -9.44 14.21 -1.03
N ASP A 40 -10.09 15.35 -1.27
CA ASP A 40 -9.75 16.25 -2.39
C ASP A 40 -8.52 17.13 -2.13
N GLU A 41 -8.17 17.32 -0.86
CA GLU A 41 -6.99 18.06 -0.41
C GLU A 41 -5.67 17.34 -0.76
N ALA A 42 -5.71 16.04 -1.10
CA ALA A 42 -4.53 15.30 -1.51
C ALA A 42 -4.19 15.59 -2.97
N TRP A 43 -2.93 15.89 -3.27
CA TRP A 43 -2.42 15.57 -4.61
C TRP A 43 -2.42 14.05 -4.77
N ALA A 44 -3.19 13.56 -5.73
CA ALA A 44 -3.30 12.14 -6.03
C ALA A 44 -3.84 11.90 -7.44
N GLU A 45 -3.19 11.00 -8.16
CA GLU A 45 -3.46 10.63 -9.55
C GLU A 45 -3.76 9.13 -9.66
N VAL A 46 -4.79 8.80 -10.44
CA VAL A 46 -5.09 7.42 -10.81
C VAL A 46 -4.45 7.14 -12.16
N LEU A 47 -3.60 6.12 -12.21
CA LEU A 47 -2.86 5.76 -13.40
C LEU A 47 -3.41 4.45 -13.98
N ARG A 48 -3.50 4.38 -15.31
CA ARG A 48 -3.48 3.12 -16.05
C ARG A 48 -2.07 2.91 -16.59
N ILE A 49 -1.45 1.79 -16.22
CA ILE A 49 -0.04 1.50 -16.55
C ILE A 49 0.03 0.26 -17.43
N GLU A 50 0.83 0.33 -18.49
CA GLU A 50 1.14 -0.80 -19.37
C GLU A 50 2.50 -1.40 -19.00
N ASN A 51 2.49 -2.67 -18.62
CA ASN A 51 3.67 -3.47 -18.37
C ASN A 51 4.04 -4.28 -19.63
N GLN A 52 5.21 -4.00 -20.20
CA GLN A 52 5.72 -4.73 -21.38
C GLN A 52 6.35 -6.08 -21.03
N ARG A 53 6.66 -6.36 -19.76
CA ARG A 53 7.19 -7.66 -19.36
C ARG A 53 6.07 -8.70 -19.31
N ARG A 54 6.20 -9.73 -20.14
CA ARG A 54 5.24 -10.85 -20.22
C ARG A 54 5.29 -11.77 -18.99
N THR A 55 6.45 -11.85 -18.34
CA THR A 55 6.69 -12.64 -17.14
C THR A 55 7.18 -11.70 -16.05
N GLY A 56 6.34 -11.41 -15.06
CA GLY A 56 6.66 -10.50 -13.97
C GLY A 56 5.59 -10.51 -12.89
N ARG A 57 5.84 -9.76 -11.81
CA ARG A 57 4.93 -9.59 -10.67
C ARG A 57 3.63 -8.91 -11.07
N TYR A 58 3.71 -7.93 -11.97
CA TYR A 58 2.58 -7.11 -12.39
C TYR A 58 1.95 -7.61 -13.68
N PRO A 59 0.61 -7.51 -13.82
CA PRO A 59 -0.08 -7.86 -15.07
C PRO A 59 0.27 -6.88 -16.19
N ARG A 60 -0.10 -7.24 -17.44
CA ARG A 60 0.15 -6.42 -18.63
C ARG A 60 -0.49 -5.03 -18.55
N ILE A 61 -1.66 -4.93 -17.93
CA ILE A 61 -2.34 -3.67 -17.64
C ILE A 61 -2.70 -3.70 -16.16
N LEU A 62 -2.36 -2.64 -15.44
CA LEU A 62 -2.78 -2.43 -14.06
C LEU A 62 -3.28 -1.01 -13.85
N HIS A 63 -4.13 -0.86 -12.84
CA HIS A 63 -4.50 0.45 -12.29
C HIS A 63 -3.75 0.67 -10.98
N ALA A 64 -3.25 1.88 -10.78
CA ALA A 64 -2.52 2.27 -9.59
C ALA A 64 -2.94 3.66 -9.11
N LEU A 65 -2.79 3.92 -7.82
CA LEU A 65 -2.91 5.25 -7.23
C LEU A 65 -1.51 5.76 -6.92
N VAL A 66 -1.17 6.95 -7.41
CA VAL A 66 -0.01 7.72 -6.93
C VAL A 66 -0.53 8.88 -6.10
N PHE A 67 0.01 9.07 -4.90
CA PHE A 67 -0.45 10.15 -4.03
C PHE A 67 0.67 10.71 -3.16
N GLU A 68 0.51 11.96 -2.76
CA GLU A 68 1.40 12.63 -1.82
C GLU A 68 0.97 12.37 -0.37
N PHE A 69 1.93 11.97 0.46
CA PHE A 69 1.76 11.92 1.90
C PHE A 69 3.09 12.14 2.63
N GLU A 70 3.10 13.06 3.61
CA GLU A 70 4.28 13.43 4.41
C GLU A 70 5.52 13.78 3.55
N GLY A 71 5.30 14.56 2.47
CA GLY A 71 6.38 15.04 1.58
C GLY A 71 6.96 13.99 0.64
N LEU A 72 6.32 12.82 0.50
CA LEU A 72 6.73 11.74 -0.39
C LEU A 72 5.58 11.32 -1.30
N LEU A 73 5.92 10.80 -2.48
CA LEU A 73 4.99 10.06 -3.32
C LEU A 73 4.91 8.60 -2.88
N TRP A 74 3.68 8.08 -2.90
CA TRP A 74 3.33 6.71 -2.59
C TRP A 74 2.62 6.09 -3.78
N PHE A 75 2.85 4.80 -4.00
CA PHE A 75 2.29 4.01 -5.09
C PHE A 75 1.50 2.85 -4.51
N TYR A 76 0.18 2.86 -4.73
CA TYR A 76 -0.73 1.81 -4.29
C TYR A 76 -1.27 1.01 -5.48
N THR A 77 -1.24 -0.32 -5.36
CA THR A 77 -2.02 -1.22 -6.23
C THR A 77 -2.82 -2.20 -5.38
N PRO A 78 -4.01 -2.64 -5.84
CA PRO A 78 -4.76 -3.67 -5.12
C PRO A 78 -4.02 -5.01 -4.98
N THR A 79 -3.08 -5.31 -5.87
CA THR A 79 -2.34 -6.58 -5.85
C THR A 79 -1.16 -6.57 -4.88
N GLU A 80 -0.45 -5.45 -4.76
CA GLU A 80 0.81 -5.38 -4.00
C GLU A 80 0.76 -4.48 -2.77
N GLY A 81 -0.33 -3.75 -2.60
CA GLY A 81 -0.47 -2.75 -1.55
C GLY A 81 0.27 -1.47 -1.86
N THR A 82 0.66 -0.76 -0.80
CA THR A 82 1.27 0.57 -0.91
C THR A 82 2.77 0.48 -0.66
N GLN A 83 3.55 1.13 -1.53
CA GLN A 83 4.99 1.32 -1.36
C GLN A 83 5.35 2.78 -1.58
N SER A 84 6.44 3.22 -0.97
CA SER A 84 7.02 4.53 -1.26
C SER A 84 7.56 4.56 -2.69
N LEU A 85 7.23 5.62 -3.41
CA LEU A 85 7.66 5.88 -4.79
C LEU A 85 8.84 6.87 -4.80
N SER A 86 8.76 7.91 -3.97
CA SER A 86 9.84 8.89 -3.76
C SER A 86 10.90 8.36 -2.80
N LEU A 87 12.17 8.59 -3.10
CA LEU A 87 13.27 8.28 -2.16
C LEU A 87 13.67 9.49 -1.29
N TYR A 88 13.34 10.71 -1.72
CA TYR A 88 13.78 11.95 -1.11
C TYR A 88 12.64 12.96 -1.03
N VAL A 89 12.56 13.69 0.08
CA VAL A 89 11.49 14.68 0.35
C VAL A 89 11.69 16.00 -0.40
N ASP A 90 12.89 16.27 -0.93
CA ASP A 90 13.27 17.53 -1.57
C ASP A 90 13.10 17.54 -3.10
N ARG A 91 12.54 16.45 -3.67
CA ARG A 91 12.35 16.29 -5.12
C ARG A 91 10.89 16.22 -5.55
N LEU A 92 9.97 16.48 -4.64
CA LEU A 92 8.55 16.19 -4.82
C LEU A 92 7.95 16.86 -6.07
N ASP A 93 8.27 18.13 -6.33
CA ASP A 93 7.78 18.85 -7.51
C ASP A 93 8.33 18.26 -8.82
N GLN A 94 9.61 17.89 -8.83
CA GLN A 94 10.24 17.22 -9.97
C GLN A 94 9.61 15.84 -10.21
N GLU A 95 9.41 15.08 -9.14
CA GLU A 95 8.86 13.74 -9.18
C GLU A 95 7.39 13.72 -9.61
N ARG A 96 6.59 14.72 -9.21
CA ARG A 96 5.23 14.93 -9.71
C ARG A 96 5.21 15.26 -11.21
N ALA A 97 6.17 16.03 -11.68
CA ALA A 97 6.25 16.43 -13.08
C ALA A 97 6.70 15.30 -14.02
N ASP A 98 7.54 14.36 -13.53
CA ASP A 98 7.98 13.20 -14.28
C ASP A 98 8.01 11.92 -13.42
N LEU A 99 6.92 11.16 -13.48
CA LEU A 99 6.81 9.87 -12.80
C LEU A 99 7.65 8.75 -13.45
N ARG A 100 8.18 8.95 -14.67
CA ARG A 100 8.88 7.91 -15.43
C ARG A 100 9.99 7.21 -14.65
N PRO A 101 11.00 7.92 -14.10
CA PRO A 101 12.12 7.25 -13.43
C PRO A 101 11.64 6.43 -12.23
N LEU A 102 10.62 6.89 -11.51
CA LEU A 102 10.11 6.22 -10.32
C LEU A 102 9.31 4.96 -10.68
N LEU A 103 8.44 5.05 -11.69
CA LEU A 103 7.69 3.89 -12.17
C LEU A 103 8.62 2.80 -12.72
N GLN A 104 9.68 3.18 -13.44
CA GLN A 104 10.69 2.26 -13.95
C GLN A 104 11.56 1.63 -12.84
N ALA A 105 11.72 2.32 -11.70
CA ALA A 105 12.40 1.78 -10.54
C ALA A 105 11.58 0.68 -9.83
N ILE A 106 10.23 0.78 -9.88
CA ILE A 106 9.33 -0.29 -9.42
C ILE A 106 9.42 -1.51 -10.35
N GLU A 107 9.20 -1.29 -11.65
CA GLU A 107 9.24 -2.33 -12.66
C GLU A 107 9.70 -1.74 -13.99
N ARG A 108 10.81 -2.26 -14.54
CA ARG A 108 11.38 -1.79 -15.81
C ARG A 108 10.41 -1.91 -16.98
N GLY A 109 9.43 -2.80 -16.88
CA GLY A 109 8.37 -2.97 -17.88
C GLY A 109 7.31 -1.85 -17.92
N PHE A 110 7.23 -0.99 -16.89
CA PHE A 110 6.33 0.17 -16.84
C PHE A 110 6.86 1.26 -17.76
N THR A 111 6.46 1.19 -19.02
CA THR A 111 7.01 2.02 -20.10
C THR A 111 6.01 3.03 -20.64
N ARG A 112 4.71 2.80 -20.38
CA ARG A 112 3.62 3.69 -20.76
C ARG A 112 2.62 3.77 -19.61
N TRP A 113 2.11 4.95 -19.37
CA TRP A 113 0.99 5.19 -18.47
C TRP A 113 0.20 6.39 -18.95
N GLU A 114 -1.03 6.46 -18.48
CA GLU A 114 -1.92 7.59 -18.64
C GLU A 114 -2.52 7.94 -17.28
N VAL A 115 -2.60 9.23 -16.99
CA VAL A 115 -3.39 9.73 -15.87
C VAL A 115 -4.84 9.68 -16.30
N LEU A 116 -5.64 8.89 -15.60
CA LEU A 116 -7.06 8.80 -15.87
C LEU A 116 -7.74 10.07 -15.34
N PRO A 117 -8.61 10.72 -16.14
CA PRO A 117 -9.39 11.84 -15.64
C PRO A 117 -10.22 11.37 -14.45
N GLN A 118 -10.43 12.27 -13.49
CA GLN A 118 -11.30 11.97 -12.35
C GLN A 118 -12.67 11.50 -12.88
N GLY A 119 -12.97 10.23 -12.62
CA GLY A 119 -14.23 9.62 -13.00
C GLY A 119 -15.30 9.89 -11.93
N PRO A 120 -16.58 9.63 -12.26
CA PRO A 120 -17.61 9.55 -11.25
C PRO A 120 -17.23 8.49 -10.22
N ALA A 121 -17.58 8.73 -8.95
CA ALA A 121 -17.37 7.73 -7.90
C ALA A 121 -18.00 6.38 -8.31
N PRO A 122 -17.34 5.24 -8.01
CA PRO A 122 -17.86 3.93 -8.39
C PRO A 122 -19.26 3.72 -7.81
N ALA A 123 -20.18 3.18 -8.62
CA ALA A 123 -21.58 2.98 -8.25
C ALA A 123 -21.77 2.08 -7.02
N ARG A 124 -20.78 1.21 -6.74
CA ARG A 124 -20.64 0.45 -5.50
C ARG A 124 -19.24 0.66 -4.97
N ALA A 125 -19.07 1.60 -4.04
CA ALA A 125 -17.81 1.79 -3.37
C ALA A 125 -17.56 0.65 -2.37
N THR A 126 -16.51 -0.14 -2.59
CA THR A 126 -15.93 -0.99 -1.54
C THR A 126 -15.57 -0.10 -0.35
N PRO A 127 -15.90 -0.44 0.90
CA PRO A 127 -15.40 0.29 2.06
C PRO A 127 -13.86 0.35 2.05
N LEU A 128 -13.28 1.45 2.53
CA LEU A 128 -11.84 1.66 2.48
C LEU A 128 -11.06 0.58 3.24
N GLU A 129 -11.63 0.11 4.35
CA GLU A 129 -11.10 -0.95 5.21
C GLU A 129 -11.13 -2.33 4.53
N GLN A 130 -11.95 -2.49 3.49
CA GLN A 130 -12.08 -3.72 2.70
C GLN A 130 -11.26 -3.68 1.41
N LEU A 131 -10.50 -2.61 1.17
CA LEU A 131 -9.63 -2.54 0.01
C LEU A 131 -8.53 -3.61 0.07
N PRO A 132 -8.33 -4.39 -1.01
CA PRO A 132 -7.21 -5.31 -1.08
C PRO A 132 -5.88 -4.60 -0.87
N ASN A 133 -5.13 -5.00 0.14
CA ASN A 133 -3.85 -4.39 0.53
C ASN A 133 -3.92 -2.86 0.76
N GLY A 134 -5.10 -2.34 1.12
CA GLY A 134 -5.36 -0.91 1.30
C GLY A 134 -5.07 -0.37 2.70
N CYS A 135 -4.48 -1.17 3.60
CA CYS A 135 -4.29 -0.80 5.02
C CYS A 135 -3.55 0.53 5.20
N PHE A 136 -2.49 0.79 4.42
CA PHE A 136 -1.78 2.08 4.46
C PHE A 136 -2.69 3.25 4.06
N VAL A 137 -3.44 3.13 2.96
CA VAL A 137 -4.36 4.19 2.49
C VAL A 137 -5.46 4.45 3.52
N ALA A 138 -6.00 3.40 4.14
CA ALA A 138 -6.98 3.52 5.21
C ALA A 138 -6.41 4.28 6.42
N CYS A 139 -5.19 3.98 6.84
CA CYS A 139 -4.52 4.73 7.91
C CYS A 139 -4.26 6.20 7.56
N VAL A 140 -3.89 6.50 6.31
CA VAL A 140 -3.72 7.88 5.84
C VAL A 140 -5.05 8.64 5.85
N SER A 141 -6.12 8.00 5.38
CA SER A 141 -7.48 8.55 5.42
C SER A 141 -7.90 8.87 6.85
N GLU A 142 -7.68 7.94 7.79
CA GLU A 142 -8.00 8.13 9.20
C GLU A 142 -7.19 9.27 9.83
N TRP A 143 -5.89 9.34 9.55
CA TRP A 143 -5.05 10.45 10.01
C TRP A 143 -5.56 11.80 9.51
N ARG A 144 -5.92 11.89 8.23
CA ARG A 144 -6.52 13.10 7.65
C ARG A 144 -7.87 13.44 8.28
N ARG A 145 -8.70 12.44 8.61
CA ARG A 145 -9.95 12.64 9.35
C ARG A 145 -9.69 13.26 10.71
N LEU A 146 -8.78 12.69 11.52
CA LEU A 146 -8.39 13.22 12.83
C LEU A 146 -7.94 14.68 12.74
N ARG A 147 -7.15 15.03 11.72
CA ARG A 147 -6.70 16.41 11.49
C ARG A 147 -7.85 17.36 11.12
N ARG A 148 -8.77 16.94 10.24
CA ARG A 148 -9.95 17.76 9.87
C ARG A 148 -10.86 18.00 11.07
N GLU A 149 -11.03 16.99 11.91
CA GLU A 149 -11.80 17.08 13.17
C GLU A 149 -11.06 17.81 14.29
N ARG A 150 -9.81 18.22 14.05
CA ARG A 150 -8.96 18.93 15.02
C ARG A 150 -8.79 18.16 16.32
N VAL A 151 -8.71 16.83 16.24
CA VAL A 151 -8.37 15.99 17.39
C VAL A 151 -6.97 16.37 17.85
N ALA A 152 -6.83 16.67 19.14
CA ALA A 152 -5.55 17.03 19.76
C ALA A 152 -4.67 15.78 19.90
N VAL A 153 -3.93 15.46 18.84
CA VAL A 153 -2.99 14.35 18.80
C VAL A 153 -1.59 14.82 19.21
N ALA A 154 -1.06 14.26 20.30
CA ALA A 154 0.26 14.65 20.82
C ALA A 154 1.40 14.06 19.97
N ALA A 155 1.28 12.78 19.62
CA ALA A 155 2.24 12.04 18.81
C ALA A 155 1.50 11.06 17.89
N ALA A 156 2.03 10.80 16.70
CA ALA A 156 1.46 9.83 15.78
C ALA A 156 2.52 9.20 14.87
N LEU A 157 2.30 7.95 14.48
CA LEU A 157 3.09 7.24 13.49
C LEU A 157 2.24 6.23 12.70
N LEU A 158 2.62 5.97 11.46
CA LEU A 158 2.24 4.74 10.77
C LEU A 158 3.23 3.64 11.13
N LEU A 159 2.72 2.49 11.55
CA LEU A 159 3.50 1.31 11.88
C LEU A 159 3.19 0.22 10.87
N SER A 160 4.14 -0.06 9.99
CA SER A 160 4.07 -1.21 9.08
C SER A 160 4.84 -2.38 9.69
N PHE A 161 4.25 -3.55 9.76
CA PHE A 161 4.91 -4.76 10.27
C PHE A 161 4.69 -5.95 9.36
N TYR A 162 5.60 -6.92 9.47
CA TYR A 162 5.65 -8.08 8.60
C TYR A 162 5.79 -9.34 9.44
N GLU A 163 4.89 -10.29 9.18
CA GLU A 163 4.98 -11.64 9.72
C GLU A 163 5.90 -12.50 8.84
N ASP A 164 6.63 -13.41 9.48
CA ASP A 164 7.45 -14.38 8.76
C ASP A 164 6.58 -15.55 8.30
N ALA A 165 5.91 -15.36 7.17
CA ALA A 165 5.01 -16.34 6.57
C ALA A 165 5.64 -16.96 5.31
N GLY A 166 6.83 -17.57 5.43
CA GLY A 166 7.44 -18.35 4.35
C GLY A 166 7.43 -17.65 2.98
N ALA A 167 6.83 -18.29 1.96
CA ALA A 167 6.84 -17.86 0.56
C ALA A 167 6.10 -16.54 0.24
N GLY A 168 5.60 -15.82 1.25
CA GLY A 168 5.11 -14.46 1.08
C GLY A 168 4.84 -13.78 2.42
N SER A 169 5.72 -12.87 2.86
CA SER A 169 5.46 -12.05 4.05
C SER A 169 4.40 -11.00 3.70
N GLY A 170 3.16 -11.20 4.15
CA GLY A 170 2.14 -10.15 4.15
C GLY A 170 2.55 -9.01 5.08
N GLY A 171 2.61 -7.80 4.54
CA GLY A 171 2.78 -6.59 5.35
C GLY A 171 1.42 -6.05 5.78
N HIS A 172 1.33 -5.55 7.01
CA HIS A 172 0.16 -4.82 7.49
C HIS A 172 0.58 -3.45 8.02
N THR A 173 -0.30 -2.46 7.93
CA THR A 173 -0.04 -1.10 8.44
C THR A 173 -1.17 -0.66 9.33
N VAL A 174 -0.81 -0.07 10.47
CA VAL A 174 -1.73 0.54 11.43
C VAL A 174 -1.32 1.98 11.72
N LEU A 175 -2.28 2.79 12.17
CA LEU A 175 -2.03 4.15 12.64
C LEU A 175 -2.03 4.14 14.17
N ALA A 176 -0.89 4.47 14.76
CA ALA A 176 -0.74 4.64 16.21
C ALA A 176 -0.67 6.12 16.55
N TYR A 177 -1.46 6.59 17.51
CA TYR A 177 -1.54 8.00 17.86
C TYR A 177 -1.94 8.22 19.33
N GLU A 178 -1.44 9.28 19.94
CA GLU A 178 -1.68 9.63 21.34
C GLU A 178 -2.71 10.76 21.47
N VAL A 179 -3.79 10.52 22.22
CA VAL A 179 -4.83 11.50 22.52
C VAL A 179 -5.12 11.44 24.01
N ALA A 180 -5.12 12.60 24.68
CA ALA A 180 -5.38 12.72 26.12
C ALA A 180 -4.50 11.78 26.99
N GLY A 181 -3.25 11.54 26.58
CA GLY A 181 -2.29 10.67 27.28
C GLY A 181 -2.53 9.16 27.09
N GLU A 182 -3.50 8.76 26.27
CA GLU A 182 -3.74 7.37 25.89
C GLU A 182 -3.22 7.10 24.48
N LEU A 183 -2.51 5.98 24.30
CA LEU A 183 -2.16 5.49 22.98
C LEU A 183 -3.36 4.75 22.38
N GLN A 184 -3.78 5.22 21.21
CA GLN A 184 -4.80 4.59 20.39
C GLN A 184 -4.16 4.02 19.12
N VAL A 185 -4.60 2.83 18.72
CA VAL A 185 -4.18 2.20 17.47
C VAL A 185 -5.42 1.93 16.62
N TYR A 186 -5.49 2.60 15.48
CA TYR A 186 -6.44 2.30 14.43
C TYR A 186 -5.86 1.23 13.51
N ASP A 187 -6.52 0.08 13.48
CA ASP A 187 -6.21 -1.05 12.61
C ASP A 187 -7.35 -1.25 11.60
N PRO A 188 -7.12 -0.99 10.29
CA PRO A 188 -8.13 -1.19 9.26
C PRO A 188 -8.72 -2.61 9.20
N ALA A 189 -7.98 -3.63 9.64
CA ALA A 189 -8.46 -5.01 9.64
C ALA A 189 -9.48 -5.29 10.75
N ASP A 190 -9.44 -4.53 11.84
CA ASP A 190 -10.35 -4.66 12.98
C ASP A 190 -11.60 -3.76 12.86
N GLY A 191 -11.71 -3.00 11.76
CA GLY A 191 -12.81 -2.08 11.48
C GLY A 191 -12.51 -0.64 11.93
N LYS A 192 -13.53 0.07 12.43
CA LYS A 192 -13.48 1.53 12.63
C LYS A 192 -13.05 2.00 14.02
N THR A 193 -12.94 1.10 14.99
CA THR A 193 -12.70 1.50 16.38
C THR A 193 -11.24 1.31 16.74
N ALA A 194 -10.59 2.40 17.17
CA ALA A 194 -9.21 2.32 17.66
C ALA A 194 -9.15 1.55 18.99
N ARG A 195 -8.17 0.65 19.10
CA ARG A 195 -7.85 -0.08 20.34
C ARG A 195 -6.94 0.76 21.22
N ARG A 196 -7.08 0.63 22.54
CA ARG A 196 -6.26 1.37 23.51
C ARG A 196 -5.08 0.53 23.99
N PHE A 197 -3.94 1.18 24.15
CA PHE A 197 -2.68 0.58 24.57
C PHE A 197 -1.99 1.46 25.62
N SER A 198 -1.00 0.89 26.31
CA SER A 198 -0.14 1.68 27.19
C SER A 198 0.66 2.69 26.35
N PRO A 199 0.73 3.98 26.76
CA PRO A 199 1.47 5.01 26.03
C PRO A 199 2.97 4.70 25.92
N ARG A 200 3.52 3.90 26.85
CA ARG A 200 4.92 3.44 26.81
C ARG A 200 5.26 2.66 25.54
N LEU A 201 4.28 2.02 24.90
CA LEU A 201 4.51 1.24 23.68
C LEU A 201 4.85 2.11 22.47
N LEU A 202 4.53 3.41 22.49
CA LEU A 202 4.90 4.31 21.39
C LEU A 202 6.43 4.48 21.29
N ALA A 203 7.15 4.33 22.40
CA ALA A 203 8.61 4.38 22.46
C ALA A 203 9.29 3.06 22.04
N ASP A 204 8.54 1.96 21.92
CA ASP A 204 9.03 0.66 21.45
C ASP A 204 8.13 0.13 20.32
N PRO A 205 8.39 0.56 19.06
CA PRO A 205 7.55 0.18 17.94
C PRO A 205 7.51 -1.33 17.66
N LEU A 206 8.52 -2.10 18.06
CA LEU A 206 8.49 -3.56 17.92
C LEU A 206 7.54 -4.18 18.94
N ALA A 207 7.59 -3.74 20.20
CA ALA A 207 6.64 -4.17 21.22
C ALA A 207 5.20 -3.79 20.83
N LEU A 208 5.00 -2.58 20.29
CA LEU A 208 3.69 -2.17 19.77
C LEU A 208 3.26 -3.06 18.60
N ALA A 209 4.14 -3.33 17.64
CA ALA A 209 3.81 -4.19 16.50
C ALA A 209 3.41 -5.60 16.94
N ARG A 210 4.11 -6.18 17.94
CA ARG A 210 3.74 -7.48 18.52
C ARG A 210 2.45 -7.43 19.33
N ALA A 211 2.18 -6.34 20.04
CA ALA A 211 0.92 -6.15 20.75
C ALA A 211 -0.29 -6.06 19.78
N VAL A 212 -0.06 -5.55 18.57
CA VAL A 212 -1.10 -5.40 17.54
C VAL A 212 -1.23 -6.67 16.68
N GLY A 213 -0.13 -7.15 16.10
CA GLY A 213 -0.08 -8.25 15.12
C GLY A 213 0.38 -9.61 15.67
N GLY A 214 0.69 -9.70 16.97
CA GLY A 214 1.12 -10.93 17.63
C GLY A 214 2.63 -11.21 17.55
N ASP A 215 3.05 -12.29 18.21
CA ASP A 215 4.47 -12.61 18.43
C ASP A 215 5.24 -13.00 17.16
N ARG A 216 4.54 -13.28 16.06
CA ARG A 216 5.14 -13.64 14.75
C ARG A 216 5.73 -12.44 14.01
N VAL A 217 5.54 -11.22 14.51
CA VAL A 217 6.14 -10.02 13.93
C VAL A 217 7.65 -10.05 14.12
N GLN A 218 8.37 -10.07 13.00
CA GLN A 218 9.84 -10.08 12.95
C GLN A 218 10.44 -8.76 12.45
N ARG A 219 9.72 -8.04 11.60
CA ARG A 219 10.18 -6.80 10.98
C ARG A 219 9.11 -5.74 11.11
N PHE A 220 9.55 -4.49 11.29
CA PHE A 220 8.68 -3.33 11.30
C PHE A 220 9.35 -2.14 10.62
N ARG A 221 8.53 -1.17 10.24
CA ARG A 221 8.92 0.16 9.76
C ARG A 221 7.97 1.18 10.36
N THR A 222 8.49 2.35 10.68
CA THR A 222 7.68 3.47 11.16
C THR A 222 7.79 4.65 10.22
N LEU A 223 6.69 5.38 10.08
CA LEU A 223 6.67 6.72 9.52
C LEU A 223 6.07 7.64 10.57
N THR A 224 6.90 8.45 11.21
CA THR A 224 6.44 9.45 12.18
C THR A 224 5.65 10.52 11.46
N LEU A 225 4.47 10.85 11.99
CA LEU A 225 3.57 11.83 11.41
C LEU A 225 3.72 13.16 12.11
N VAL A 226 3.62 14.23 11.33
CA VAL A 226 3.73 15.59 11.81
C VAL A 226 2.46 16.00 12.57
N THR A 227 2.55 16.08 13.90
CA THR A 227 1.41 16.40 14.77
C THR A 227 1.24 17.90 15.06
N SER A 228 2.31 18.68 14.94
CA SER A 228 2.31 20.15 14.93
C SER A 228 2.70 20.62 13.53
N GLY A 229 2.21 21.74 13.00
CA GLY A 229 2.41 22.13 11.58
C GLY A 229 3.85 22.42 11.09
N ALA A 230 4.87 21.69 11.54
CA ALA A 230 6.29 21.82 11.18
C ALA A 230 6.83 20.54 10.48
N PRO A 231 7.77 20.65 9.53
CA PRO A 231 8.12 19.58 8.58
C PRO A 231 8.83 18.34 9.17
N VAL A 232 8.73 17.22 8.44
CA VAL A 232 9.15 15.83 8.77
C VAL A 232 10.67 15.62 8.88
N LEU A 233 11.11 14.78 9.83
CA LEU A 233 12.41 14.08 9.85
C LEU A 233 12.16 12.57 9.78
N LEU A 234 12.60 11.92 8.69
CA LEU A 234 12.55 10.46 8.55
C LEU A 234 13.62 9.81 9.45
N ALA A 235 13.20 9.04 10.46
CA ALA A 235 14.11 8.12 11.15
C ALA A 235 14.17 6.80 10.38
N GLN A 236 15.31 6.46 9.79
CA GLN A 236 15.53 5.14 9.23
C GLN A 236 15.69 4.10 10.34
N ALA A 237 15.01 2.96 10.21
CA ALA A 237 15.13 1.84 11.13
C ALA A 237 16.58 1.30 11.14
N LYS A 238 17.20 1.30 12.32
CA LYS A 238 18.45 0.58 12.60
C LYS A 238 18.14 -0.91 12.49
N GLN A 239 18.75 -1.62 11.53
CA GLN A 239 18.69 -3.09 11.55
C GLN A 239 19.32 -3.60 12.85
N PRO A 240 18.76 -4.64 13.50
CA PRO A 240 19.47 -5.30 14.59
C PRO A 240 20.77 -5.84 14.03
N GLU A 241 21.90 -5.39 14.59
CA GLU A 241 23.22 -5.93 14.24
C GLU A 241 23.17 -7.44 14.44
N ARG A 242 23.46 -8.19 13.37
CA ARG A 242 23.77 -9.62 13.49
C ARG A 242 24.95 -9.72 14.44
N GLY A 243 24.68 -10.24 15.64
CA GLY A 243 25.71 -10.55 16.62
C GLY A 243 26.85 -11.29 15.95
N LYS A 244 28.06 -10.75 16.09
CA LYS A 244 29.29 -11.50 15.88
C LYS A 244 29.23 -12.71 16.80
N SER A 245 29.03 -13.90 16.24
CA SER A 245 29.36 -15.12 16.94
C SER A 245 30.84 -15.07 17.27
N ALA A 246 31.12 -14.97 18.56
CA ALA A 246 32.45 -15.07 19.11
C ALA A 246 33.06 -16.42 18.73
N GLU A 247 34.21 -16.34 18.08
CA GLU A 247 35.27 -17.34 18.21
C GLU A 247 35.66 -17.42 19.69
N VAL A 248 35.47 -18.58 20.35
CA VAL A 248 36.29 -19.07 21.47
C VAL A 248 36.19 -20.61 21.55
N LEU A 249 37.24 -21.27 21.03
CA LEU A 249 38.08 -22.34 21.61
C LEU A 249 37.48 -23.58 22.32
N GLY A 250 38.01 -24.76 21.91
CA GLY A 250 38.54 -25.76 22.86
C GLY A 250 38.16 -27.22 22.61
N GLY A 251 39.07 -28.01 22.02
CA GLY A 251 38.98 -29.48 21.89
C GLY A 251 39.86 -30.03 20.79
#